data_AF-X0TRC1-F1
#
_entry.id   AF-X0TRC1-F1
#
_cell.length_a   1.000
_cell.length_b   1.000
_cell.length_c   1.000
_cell.angle_alpha   90.00
_cell.angle_beta   90.00
_cell.angle_gamma   90.00
#
_symmetry.space_group_name_H-M   'P 1'
#
loop_
_entity.id
_entity.type
_entity.pdbx_description
1 polymer ?
#
loop_
_entity_poly.entity_id
_entity_poly.type
_entity_poly.pdbx_seq_one_letter_code
_entity_poly.pdbx_strand_id
1 'polypeptide(L)' 'MDKTNKKEDKSTWAIGGGVLMGTGAGFFFLKESPLAFVACILLGIGLGLVITSIISSKKE' A
#
# COMPACT_ATOMS: atom_id res chain seq x y z
N MET A 1 -13.18 15.48 -23.54
CA MET A 1 -11.91 15.20 -22.84
C MET A 1 -12.21 14.17 -21.76
N ASP A 2 -11.70 12.96 -22.00
CA ASP A 2 -11.40 11.87 -21.08
C ASP A 2 -12.47 11.23 -20.15
N LYS A 3 -12.84 9.97 -20.48
CA LYS A 3 -13.61 9.00 -19.67
C LYS A 3 -12.68 7.86 -19.19
N THR A 4 -11.46 8.15 -18.74
CA THR A 4 -10.52 7.17 -18.18
C THR A 4 -10.00 7.68 -16.85
N ASN A 5 -10.68 7.44 -15.71
CA ASN A 5 -10.01 7.73 -14.42
C ASN A 5 -10.55 6.97 -13.19
N LYS A 6 -11.85 6.69 -13.09
CA LYS A 6 -12.43 6.12 -11.83
C LYS A 6 -11.94 4.69 -11.47
N LYS A 7 -11.28 4.03 -12.42
CA LYS A 7 -10.95 2.60 -12.41
C LYS A 7 -9.52 2.34 -11.90
N GLU A 8 -8.59 3.24 -12.20
CA GLU A 8 -7.19 3.22 -11.76
C GLU A 8 -7.04 3.81 -10.35
N ASP A 9 -7.90 4.77 -10.00
CA ASP A 9 -7.89 5.45 -8.71
C ASP A 9 -7.88 4.47 -7.53
N LYS A 10 -8.83 3.53 -7.43
CA LYS A 10 -8.96 2.64 -6.25
C LYS A 10 -7.75 1.73 -6.02
N SER A 11 -7.21 1.17 -7.09
CA SER A 11 -6.06 0.25 -7.04
C SER A 11 -4.78 1.00 -6.67
N THR A 12 -4.56 2.17 -7.28
CA THR A 12 -3.44 3.04 -6.93
C THR A 12 -3.55 3.56 -5.50
N TRP A 13 -4.75 3.90 -5.05
CA TRP A 13 -5.00 4.34 -3.68
C TRP A 13 -4.77 3.25 -2.64
N ALA A 14 -5.08 1.99 -2.95
CA ALA A 14 -4.83 0.87 -2.05
C ALA A 14 -3.33 0.58 -1.86
N ILE A 15 -2.51 0.71 -2.91
CA ILE A 15 -1.04 0.61 -2.78
C ILE A 15 -0.51 1.80 -1.98
N GLY A 16 -0.92 3.02 -2.34
CA GLY A 16 -0.50 4.24 -1.63
C GLY A 16 -0.88 4.21 -0.14
N GLY A 17 -2.08 3.74 0.19
CA GLY A 17 -2.56 3.56 1.55
C GLY A 17 -1.77 2.49 2.32
N GLY A 18 -1.46 1.35 1.69
CA GLY A 18 -0.62 0.30 2.29
C GLY A 18 0.79 0.80 2.63
N VAL A 19 1.41 1.56 1.72
CA VAL A 19 2.73 2.19 1.96
C VAL A 19 2.66 3.19 3.10
N LEU A 20 1.67 4.10 3.10
CA LEU A 20 1.47 5.08 4.18
C LEU A 20 1.26 4.40 5.53
N MET A 21 0.48 3.31 5.58
CA MET A 21 0.23 2.55 6.80
C MET A 21 1.50 1.87 7.32
N GLY A 22 2.25 1.19 6.44
CA GLY A 22 3.52 0.54 6.79
C GLY A 22 4.60 1.53 7.22
N THR A 23 4.67 2.70 6.57
CA THR A 23 5.63 3.76 6.90
C THR A 23 5.27 4.44 8.22
N GLY A 24 3.99 4.75 8.43
CA GLY A 24 3.49 5.34 9.67
C GLY A 24 3.69 4.42 10.87
N ALA A 25 3.33 3.14 10.75
CA ALA A 25 3.58 2.15 11.80
C ALA A 25 5.09 1.91 12.00
N GLY A 26 5.87 1.87 10.92
CA GLY A 26 7.32 1.70 10.97
C GLY A 26 8.03 2.78 11.78
N PHE A 27 7.60 4.04 11.69
CA PHE A 27 8.23 5.15 12.44
C PHE A 27 8.25 4.95 13.96
N PHE A 28 7.28 4.22 14.52
CA PHE A 28 7.31 3.84 15.95
C PHE A 28 8.48 2.90 16.29
N PHE A 29 8.86 2.03 15.36
CA PHE A 29 9.95 1.07 15.54
C PHE A 29 11.33 1.63 15.19
N LEU A 30 11.41 2.84 14.63
CA LEU A 30 12.68 3.46 14.23
C LEU A 30 13.63 3.69 15.42
N LYS A 31 13.06 3.94 16.61
CA LYS A 31 13.81 4.09 17.86
C LYS A 31 14.38 2.76 18.38
N GLU A 32 13.71 1.65 18.06
CA GLU A 32 14.06 0.31 18.54
C GLU A 32 15.04 -0.38 17.59
N SER A 33 14.69 -0.42 16.29
CA SER A 33 15.49 -1.06 15.26
C SER A 33 15.14 -0.55 13.86
N PRO A 34 16.12 -0.07 13.08
CA PRO A 34 15.92 0.29 11.68
C PRO A 34 15.41 -0.88 10.83
N LEU A 35 15.74 -2.12 11.21
CA LEU A 35 15.32 -3.31 10.47
C LEU A 35 13.81 -3.58 10.65
N ALA A 36 13.28 -3.30 11.84
CA ALA A 36 11.85 -3.38 12.12
C ALA A 36 11.05 -2.30 11.38
N PHE A 37 11.61 -1.10 11.22
CA PHE A 37 11.05 -0.05 10.37
C PHE A 37 10.92 -0.53 8.91
N VAL A 38 12.00 -1.09 8.35
CA VAL A 38 12.00 -1.61 6.97
C VAL A 38 11.01 -2.76 6.81
N ALA A 39 10.90 -3.66 7.79
CA ALA A 39 9.91 -4.74 7.80
C ALA A 39 8.46 -4.22 7.75
N CYS A 40 8.17 -3.14 8.49
CA CYS A 40 6.84 -2.52 8.48
C CYS A 40 6.49 -1.91 7.11
N ILE A 41 7.46 -1.27 6.45
CA ILE A 41 7.29 -0.74 5.07
C ILE A 41 7.05 -1.89 4.07
N LEU A 42 7.87 -2.95 4.14
CA LEU A 42 7.72 -4.13 3.28
C LEU A 42 6.36 -4.79 3.47
N LEU A 43 5.88 -4.91 4.72
CA LEU A 43 4.54 -5.42 5.01
C LEU A 43 3.44 -4.51 4.44
N GLY A 44 3.55 -3.20 4.60
CA GLY A 44 2.59 -2.24 4.06
C GLY A 44 2.48 -2.30 2.54
N ILE A 45 3.62 -2.38 1.85
CA ILE A 45 3.68 -2.55 0.38
C ILE A 45 3.11 -3.91 -0.04
N GLY A 46 3.49 -4.98 0.65
CA GLY A 46 3.01 -6.33 0.38
C GLY A 46 1.49 -6.44 0.52
N LEU A 47 0.92 -5.92 1.60
CA LEU A 47 -0.53 -5.86 1.80
C LEU A 47 -1.22 -4.99 0.76
N GLY A 48 -0.67 -3.82 0.45
CA GLY A 48 -1.21 -2.92 -0.59
C GLY A 48 -1.27 -3.58 -1.97
N LEU A 49 -0.23 -4.34 -2.35
CA LEU A 49 -0.19 -5.10 -3.60
C LEU A 49 -1.20 -6.25 -3.63
N VAL A 50 -1.34 -7.02 -2.54
CA VAL A 50 -2.32 -8.10 -2.44
C VAL A 50 -3.75 -7.55 -2.57
N ILE A 51 -4.06 -6.48 -1.86
CA ILE A 51 -5.37 -5.82 -1.91
C ILE A 51 -5.65 -5.30 -3.32
N THR A 52 -4.67 -4.63 -3.95
CA THR A 52 -4.81 -4.13 -5.32
C THR A 52 -4.98 -5.24 -6.34
N SER A 53 -4.26 -6.36 -6.20
CA SER A 53 -4.42 -7.53 -7.05
C SER A 53 -5.84 -8.08 -6.95
N ILE A 54 -6.38 -8.24 -5.74
CA ILE A 54 -7.77 -8.71 -5.52
C ILE A 54 -8.79 -7.74 -6.12
N ILE A 55 -8.62 -6.43 -5.89
CA ILE A 55 -9.52 -5.39 -6.44
C ILE A 55 -9.45 -5.40 -7.97
N SER A 56 -8.28 -5.59 -8.56
CA SER A 56 -8.08 -5.65 -10.00
C SER A 56 -8.73 -6.91 -10.61
N SER A 57 -8.57 -8.07 -9.97
CA SER A 57 -9.15 -9.34 -10.44
C SER A 57 -10.66 -9.40 -10.33
N LYS A 58 -11.29 -8.67 -9.39
CA LYS A 58 -12.75 -8.65 -9.21
C LYS A 58 -13.49 -7.71 -10.17
N LYS A 59 -12.76 -7.06 -11.07
CA LYS A 59 -13.23 -6.00 -11.96
C LYS A 59 -13.26 -6.45 -13.43
N GLU A 60 -12.70 -7.62 -13.71
CA GLU A 60 -12.97 -8.44 -14.89
C GLU A 60 -14.27 -9.22 -14.67
#